data_AF-A0A973I1H6-F1
#
_entry.id   AF-A0A973I1H6-F1
#
_cell.length_a   1.000
_cell.length_b   1.000
_cell.length_c   1.000
_cell.angle_alpha   90.00
_cell.angle_beta   90.00
_cell.angle_gamma   90.00
#
_symmetry.space_group_name_H-M   'P 1'
#
loop_
_entity.id
_entity.type
_entity.pdbx_description
1 polymer ?
#
loop_
_entity_poly.entity_id
_entity_poly.type
_entity_poly.pdbx_seq_one_letter_code
_entity_poly.pdbx_strand_id
1 'polypeptide(L)' 'MSGCADAFDANDDGILDLADPVSSLMFLFANGPPLPAPFPDCGDDPTSDILECQLSLSGPCP' A
#
# COMPACT_ATOMS: atom_id res chain seq x y z
N MET A 1 0.46 0.43 18.07
CA MET A 1 0.16 -0.23 16.78
C MET A 1 -0.46 0.83 15.88
N SER A 2 0.36 1.63 15.22
CA SER A 2 -0.17 2.42 14.12
C SER A 2 0.91 2.42 13.06
N GLY A 3 1.06 1.27 12.41
CA GLY A 3 1.55 1.28 11.04
C GLY A 3 0.54 2.08 10.21
N CYS A 4 0.99 2.64 9.10
CA CYS A 4 0.07 3.36 8.23
C CYS A 4 -1.00 2.38 7.71
N ALA A 5 -2.28 2.72 7.88
CA ALA A 5 -3.40 1.91 7.37
C ALA A 5 -3.36 1.84 5.85
N ASP A 6 -3.05 2.96 5.20
CA ASP A 6 -2.82 3.10 3.77
C ASP A 6 -1.74 2.13 3.23
N ALA A 7 -0.66 1.94 3.98
CA ALA A 7 0.39 0.98 3.60
C ALA A 7 -0.07 -0.49 3.59
N PHE A 8 -1.26 -0.78 4.12
CA PHE A 8 -1.89 -2.10 4.04
C PHE A 8 -2.93 -2.22 2.92
N ASP A 9 -3.28 -1.12 2.25
CA ASP A 9 -4.13 -1.12 1.05
C ASP A 9 -3.25 -1.39 -0.19
N ALA A 10 -3.02 -2.67 -0.47
CA ALA A 10 -2.08 -3.07 -1.51
C ALA A 10 -2.67 -2.93 -2.91
N ASN A 11 -4.00 -2.86 -3.04
CA ASN A 11 -4.67 -2.65 -4.31
C ASN A 11 -5.25 -1.25 -4.50
N ASP A 12 -4.98 -0.33 -3.56
CA ASP A 12 -5.23 1.11 -3.68
C ASP A 12 -6.71 1.41 -3.99
N ASP A 13 -7.61 0.73 -3.27
CA ASP A 13 -9.06 0.86 -3.44
C ASP A 13 -9.78 1.57 -2.28
N GLY A 14 -9.04 1.99 -1.26
CA GLY A 14 -9.49 2.64 -0.04
C GLY A 14 -10.19 1.71 0.96
N ILE A 15 -10.09 0.38 0.77
CA ILE A 15 -10.77 -0.63 1.58
C ILE A 15 -9.78 -1.68 2.05
N LEU A 16 -9.50 -1.70 3.36
CA LEU A 16 -8.70 -2.77 3.96
C LEU A 16 -9.50 -4.06 4.09
N ASP A 17 -9.27 -5.01 3.17
CA ASP A 17 -9.90 -6.32 3.19
C ASP A 17 -8.98 -7.47 2.73
N LEU A 18 -9.56 -8.56 2.17
CA LEU A 18 -8.78 -9.72 1.72
C LEU A 18 -8.21 -9.54 0.30
N ALA A 19 -8.68 -8.55 -0.46
CA ALA A 19 -8.17 -8.20 -1.76
C ALA A 19 -6.71 -7.73 -1.68
N ASP A 20 -6.32 -7.05 -0.60
CA ASP A 20 -4.95 -6.53 -0.40
C ASP A 20 -3.87 -7.63 -0.40
N PRO A 21 -3.94 -8.64 0.50
CA PRO A 21 -2.98 -9.73 0.47
C PRO A 21 -3.11 -10.57 -0.80
N VAL A 22 -4.31 -10.69 -1.40
CA VAL A 22 -4.48 -11.42 -2.67
C VAL A 22 -3.73 -10.72 -3.79
N SER A 23 -3.81 -9.40 -3.90
CA SER A 23 -3.11 -8.60 -4.91
C SER A 23 -1.59 -8.72 -4.76
N SER A 24 -1.11 -8.69 -3.52
CA SER A 24 0.30 -8.94 -3.19
C SER A 24 0.76 -10.34 -3.62
N LEU A 25 -0.02 -11.38 -3.31
CA LEU A 25 0.30 -12.76 -3.69
C LEU A 25 0.25 -12.98 -5.21
N MET A 26 -0.68 -12.31 -5.90
CA MET A 26 -0.80 -12.36 -7.35
C MET A 26 0.44 -11.76 -8.02
N PHE A 27 0.92 -10.61 -7.54
CA PHE A 27 2.17 -10.02 -8.00
C PHE A 27 3.38 -10.95 -7.74
N LEU A 28 3.51 -11.47 -6.51
CA LEU A 28 4.67 -12.27 -6.09
C LEU A 28 4.75 -13.66 -6.74
N PHE A 29 3.61 -14.31 -6.98
CA PHE A 29 3.57 -15.73 -7.32
C PHE A 29 2.79 -16.08 -8.59
N ALA A 30 2.01 -15.15 -9.14
CA ALA A 30 1.13 -15.42 -10.29
C ALA A 30 1.45 -14.56 -11.53
N ASN A 31 2.57 -13.82 -11.55
CA ASN A 31 2.86 -12.81 -12.59
C ASN A 31 1.68 -11.84 -12.79
N GLY A 32 1.03 -11.47 -11.67
CA GLY A 32 0.00 -10.43 -11.66
C GLY A 32 0.56 -9.06 -12.05
N PRO A 33 -0.32 -8.07 -12.26
CA PRO A 33 0.12 -6.70 -12.51
C PRO A 33 0.99 -6.18 -11.36
N PRO A 34 1.89 -5.23 -11.63
CA PRO A 34 2.61 -4.54 -10.56
C PRO A 34 1.61 -3.85 -9.62
N LEU A 35 1.96 -3.76 -8.34
CA LEU A 35 1.18 -2.99 -7.38
C LEU A 35 1.15 -1.50 -7.79
N PRO A 36 0.10 -0.76 -7.41
CA PRO A 36 0.03 0.69 -7.58
C PRO A 36 1.24 1.42 -6.97
N ALA A 37 1.43 2.68 -7.35
CA ALA A 37 2.47 3.52 -6.76
C ALA A 37 2.29 3.55 -5.23
N PRO A 38 3.37 3.64 -4.42
CA PRO A 38 4.74 4.00 -4.79
C PRO A 38 5.62 2.81 -5.24
N PHE A 39 5.08 1.58 -5.30
CA PHE A 39 5.83 0.38 -5.67
C PHE A 39 6.53 0.51 -7.05
N PRO A 40 7.77 0.01 -7.23
CA PRO A 40 8.64 -0.70 -6.28
C PRO A 40 9.48 0.22 -5.38
N ASP A 41 9.42 1.52 -5.64
CA ASP A 41 10.01 2.51 -4.78
C ASP A 41 9.17 2.63 -3.50
N CYS A 42 9.63 3.46 -2.59
CA CYS A 42 8.81 3.89 -1.48
C CYS A 42 8.65 5.40 -1.56
N GLY A 43 7.58 5.88 -0.94
CA GLY A 43 7.16 7.27 -1.01
C GLY A 43 5.78 7.40 -0.41
N ASP A 44 5.25 8.61 -0.46
CA ASP A 44 3.86 8.86 -0.12
C ASP A 44 2.96 8.22 -1.19
N ASP A 45 1.79 7.73 -0.79
CA ASP A 45 0.74 7.35 -1.73
C ASP A 45 0.32 8.60 -2.54
N PRO A 46 0.44 8.59 -3.89
CA PRO A 46 0.02 9.70 -4.71
C PRO A 46 -1.49 9.76 -4.92
N THR A 47 -2.24 8.73 -4.52
CA THR A 47 -3.69 8.75 -4.62
C THR A 47 -4.29 9.47 -3.42
N SER A 48 -5.61 9.67 -3.46
CA SER A 48 -6.31 10.37 -2.40
C SER A 48 -7.53 9.54 -2.07
N ASP A 49 -7.49 8.93 -0.90
CA ASP A 49 -8.50 8.02 -0.46
C ASP A 49 -8.94 8.36 0.99
N ILE A 50 -9.61 7.43 1.66
CA ILE A 50 -10.06 7.63 3.05
C ILE A 50 -9.06 7.09 4.09
N LEU A 51 -8.00 6.41 3.65
CA LEU A 51 -7.01 5.78 4.51
C LEU A 51 -5.83 6.72 4.72
N GLU A 52 -5.92 7.56 5.74
CA GLU A 52 -4.80 8.45 6.04
C GLU A 52 -3.68 7.73 6.82
N CYS A 53 -2.43 7.95 6.39
CA CYS A 53 -1.29 7.78 7.27
C CYS A 53 -1.32 8.85 8.37
N GLN A 54 -1.65 8.45 9.60
CA GLN A 54 -1.45 9.30 10.79
C GLN A 54 0.05 9.50 11.05
N LEU A 55 0.63 10.46 10.32
CA LEU A 55 2.05 10.80 10.29
C LEU A 55 2.59 11.12 11.69
N SER A 56 3.71 10.49 12.06
CA SER A 56 4.80 11.27 12.68
C SER A 56 6.19 10.61 12.75
N LEU A 57 6.45 9.36 12.33
CA LEU A 57 7.80 8.78 12.56
C LEU A 57 8.36 7.78 11.53
N SER A 58 7.74 7.55 10.37
CA SER A 58 8.48 6.97 9.26
C SER A 58 9.19 8.11 8.53
N GLY A 59 10.48 8.29 8.83
CA GLY A 59 11.34 9.17 8.03
C GLY A 59 11.29 8.80 6.54
N PRO A 60 11.89 9.61 5.66
CA PRO A 60 11.99 9.24 4.26
C PRO A 60 12.56 7.82 4.18
N CYS A 61 11.99 7.05 3.26
CA CYS A 61 12.63 5.91 2.62
C CYS A 61 14.17 5.90 2.81
N PRO A 62 14.75 4.81 3.33
CA PRO A 62 16.20 4.71 3.47
C PRO A 62 16.93 4.88 2.12
#